data_AF-G9QHJ6-F1
#
_entry.id   AF-G9QHJ6-F1
#
_cell.length_a   1.000
_cell.length_b   1.000
_cell.length_c   1.000
_cell.angle_alpha   90.00
_cell.angle_beta   90.00
_cell.angle_gamma   90.00
#
_symmetry.space_group_name_H-M   'P 1'
#
loop_
_entity.id
_entity.type
_entity.pdbx_description
1 polymer ?
#
loop_
_entity_poly.entity_id
_entity_poly.type
_entity_poly.pdbx_seq_one_letter_code
_entity_poly.pdbx_strand_id
1 'polypeptide(L)'
;MVNTLRMIAGAIGMAFFVTIMTNEGKAHIQNIVASQHISPADKVHMAMAIHQGSAMGIQDAFMVATGLTVIAFVLSFFIRRVEPKENRITNRIRTRKKPIADGNLAK
;
A
#
# COMPACT_ATOMS: atom_id res chain seq x y z
N MET A 1 4.14 -4.44 -18.35
CA MET A 1 4.73 -4.61 -16.99
C MET A 1 3.78 -4.06 -15.92
N VAL A 2 2.66 -4.73 -15.64
CA VAL A 2 1.75 -4.31 -14.55
C VAL A 2 2.28 -4.71 -13.17
N ASN A 3 3.08 -5.78 -13.09
CA ASN A 3 3.59 -6.32 -11.81
C ASN A 3 4.53 -5.35 -11.08
N THR A 4 5.48 -4.73 -11.78
CA THR A 4 6.43 -3.77 -11.19
C THR A 4 5.71 -2.51 -10.70
N LEU A 5 4.79 -1.96 -11.50
CA LEU A 5 3.99 -0.79 -11.12
C LEU A 5 3.16 -1.07 -9.85
N ARG A 6 2.53 -2.25 -9.77
CA ARG A 6 1.77 -2.66 -8.59
C ARG A 6 2.67 -2.86 -7.36
N MET A 7 3.86 -3.42 -7.54
CA MET A 7 4.83 -3.64 -6.47
C MET A 7 5.39 -2.32 -5.92
N ILE A 8 5.77 -1.40 -6.81
CA ILE A 8 6.26 -0.07 -6.44
C ILE A 8 5.15 0.72 -5.72
N ALA A 9 3.92 0.69 -6.25
CA ALA A 9 2.78 1.37 -5.61
C ALA A 9 2.51 0.88 -4.18
N GLY A 10 2.58 -0.44 -3.94
CA GLY A 10 2.42 -1.01 -2.60
C GLY A 10 3.54 -0.61 -1.63
N ALA A 11 4.80 -0.67 -2.08
CA ALA A 11 5.96 -0.32 -1.27
C ALA A 11 5.98 1.17 -0.88
N ILE A 12 5.63 2.06 -1.81
CA ILE A 12 5.56 3.50 -1.56
C ILE A 12 4.47 3.81 -0.52
N GLY A 13 3.30 3.20 -0.64
CA GLY A 13 2.20 3.40 0.32
C GLY A 13 2.61 3.03 1.74
N MET A 14 3.24 1.87 1.92
CA MET A 14 3.70 1.41 3.23
C MET A 14 4.79 2.32 3.82
N ALA A 15 5.78 2.71 3.00
CA ALA A 15 6.87 3.58 3.47
C ALA A 15 6.35 4.96 3.93
N PHE A 16 5.36 5.51 3.23
CA PHE A 16 4.72 6.76 3.61
C PHE A 16 4.05 6.67 4.99
N PHE A 17 3.22 5.64 5.21
CA PHE A 17 2.56 5.45 6.51
C PHE A 17 3.54 5.18 7.65
N VAL A 18 4.57 4.35 7.42
CA VAL A 18 5.60 4.07 8.42
C VAL A 18 6.37 5.34 8.81
N THR A 19 6.60 6.23 7.85
CA THR A 19 7.27 7.52 8.12
C THR A 19 6.42 8.41 9.02
N ILE A 20 5.12 8.55 8.73
CA ILE A 20 4.20 9.34 9.57
C ILE A 20 4.13 8.74 10.97
N MET A 21 3.89 7.43 11.07
CA MET A 21 3.86 6.73 12.36
C MET A 21 5.14 6.97 13.18
N THR A 22 6.31 6.94 12.52
CA THR A 22 7.59 7.16 13.20
C THR A 22 7.75 8.60 13.67
N ASN A 23 7.36 9.57 12.85
CA ASN A 23 7.50 10.99 13.17
C ASN A 23 6.53 11.40 14.29
N GLU A 24 5.25 11.05 14.17
CA GLU A 24 4.24 11.33 15.19
C GLU A 24 4.53 10.55 16.48
N GLY A 25 4.91 9.28 16.37
CA GLY A 25 5.30 8.47 17.53
C GLY A 25 6.45 9.10 18.32
N LYS A 26 7.49 9.62 17.64
CA LYS A 26 8.59 10.34 18.29
C LYS A 26 8.11 11.62 18.99
N ALA A 27 7.26 12.40 18.33
CA ALA A 27 6.71 13.63 18.89
C ALA A 27 5.90 13.35 20.18
N HIS A 28 5.02 12.35 20.15
CA HIS A 28 4.23 11.95 21.32
C HIS A 28 5.09 11.41 22.46
N ILE A 29 6.09 10.57 22.16
CA ILE A 29 7.04 10.08 23.17
C ILE A 29 7.74 11.27 23.83
N GLN A 30 8.28 12.21 23.06
CA GLN A 30 8.97 13.39 23.59
C GLN A 30 8.05 14.23 24.48
N ASN A 31 6.80 14.43 24.07
CA ASN A 31 5.81 15.16 24.87
C ASN A 31 5.49 14.45 26.20
N ILE A 32 5.34 13.12 26.19
CA ILE A 32 5.09 12.34 27.41
C ILE A 32 6.30 12.39 28.35
N VAL A 33 7.52 12.23 27.81
CA VAL A 33 8.76 12.32 28.60
C VAL A 33 8.92 13.70 29.24
N ALA A 34 8.70 14.77 28.45
CA ALA A 34 8.85 16.14 28.92
C ALA A 34 7.78 16.53 29.95
N SER A 35 6.51 16.11 29.74
CA SER A 35 5.41 16.44 30.64
C SER A 35 5.48 15.70 31.98
N GLN A 36 5.88 14.43 31.96
CA GLN A 36 5.96 13.59 33.16
C GLN A 36 7.34 13.66 33.86
N HIS A 37 8.25 14.54 33.40
CA HIS A 37 9.62 14.67 33.93
C HIS A 37 10.34 13.33 34.09
N ILE A 38 10.13 12.44 33.13
CA ILE A 38 10.59 11.06 33.27
C ILE A 38 12.11 11.04 33.11
N SER A 39 12.81 10.67 34.17
CA SER A 39 14.26 10.50 34.11
C SER A 39 14.61 9.35 33.15
N PRO A 40 15.59 9.51 32.25
CA PRO A 40 16.05 8.43 31.37
C PRO A 40 16.56 7.18 32.12
N ALA A 41 16.81 7.30 33.43
CA ALA A 41 17.22 6.21 34.29
C ALA A 41 16.08 5.23 34.62
N ASP A 42 14.82 5.69 34.59
CA ASP A 42 13.65 4.87 34.89
C ASP A 42 13.14 4.14 33.65
N LYS A 43 13.76 2.98 33.39
CA LYS A 43 13.45 2.11 32.25
C LYS A 43 11.97 1.72 32.16
N VAL A 44 11.28 1.59 33.30
CA VAL A 44 9.86 1.21 33.35
C VAL A 44 8.96 2.34 32.83
N HIS A 45 9.18 3.57 33.29
CA HIS A 45 8.40 4.72 32.85
C HIS A 45 8.72 5.11 31.40
N MET A 46 9.98 4.93 30.98
CA MET A 46 10.36 5.07 29.56
C MET A 46 9.68 4.03 28.66
N ALA A 47 9.64 2.76 29.06
CA ALA A 47 8.95 1.73 28.28
C ALA A 47 7.44 2.02 28.16
N MET A 48 6.81 2.50 29.23
CA MET A 48 5.41 2.93 29.21
C MET A 48 5.18 4.14 28.29
N ALA A 49 6.05 5.14 28.34
CA ALA A 49 5.99 6.30 27.45
C ALA A 49 6.17 5.92 25.98
N ILE A 50 7.07 4.98 25.67
CA ILE A 50 7.26 4.44 24.32
C ILE A 50 6.02 3.71 23.85
N HIS A 51 5.43 2.84 24.69
CA HIS A 51 4.20 2.13 24.35
C HIS A 51 3.04 3.09 24.05
N GLN A 52 2.82 4.06 24.93
CA GLN A 52 1.75 5.05 24.77
C GLN A 52 1.99 5.94 23.55
N GLY A 53 3.19 6.51 23.40
CA GLY A 53 3.50 7.38 22.28
C GLY A 53 3.49 6.66 20.93
N SER A 54 3.89 5.38 20.90
CA SER A 54 3.76 4.56 19.67
C SER A 54 2.30 4.29 19.31
N ALA A 55 1.43 4.01 20.30
CA ALA A 55 0.01 3.82 20.07
C ALA A 55 -0.66 5.10 19.54
N MET A 56 -0.28 6.27 20.07
CA MET A 56 -0.77 7.56 19.59
C MET A 56 -0.29 7.84 18.15
N GLY A 57 1.00 7.58 17.85
CA GLY A 57 1.52 7.70 16.50
C GLY A 57 0.83 6.78 15.48
N ILE A 58 0.44 5.57 15.89
CA ILE A 58 -0.37 4.66 15.06
C ILE A 58 -1.75 5.28 14.79
N GLN A 59 -2.41 5.79 15.82
CA GLN A 59 -3.74 6.38 15.69
C GLN A 59 -3.74 7.57 14.73
N ASP A 60 -2.73 8.44 14.80
CA ASP A 60 -2.59 9.58 13.89
C ASP A 60 -2.34 9.12 12.45
N ALA A 61 -1.49 8.10 12.26
CA ALA A 61 -1.26 7.51 10.94
C ALA A 61 -2.55 6.91 10.34
N PHE A 62 -3.40 6.26 11.16
CA PHE A 62 -4.70 5.75 10.72
C PHE A 62 -5.68 6.86 10.34
N MET A 63 -5.65 8.00 11.03
CA MET A 63 -6.45 9.17 10.67
C MET A 63 -6.08 9.67 9.26
N VAL A 64 -4.78 9.80 8.98
CA VAL A 64 -4.27 10.17 7.65
C VAL A 64 -4.65 9.13 6.60
N ALA A 65 -4.53 7.83 6.92
CA ALA A 65 -4.91 6.74 6.02
C ALA A 65 -6.40 6.78 5.65
N THR A 66 -7.25 7.08 6.63
CA THR A 66 -8.69 7.25 6.44
C THR A 66 -8.97 8.42 5.50
N GLY A 67 -8.31 9.57 5.71
CA GLY A 67 -8.43 10.73 4.82
C GLY A 67 -8.01 10.43 3.39
N LEU A 68 -6.87 9.74 3.21
CA LEU A 68 -6.42 9.30 1.89
C LEU A 68 -7.41 8.32 1.23
N THR A 69 -8.03 7.43 2.02
CA THR A 69 -9.05 6.49 1.55
C THR A 69 -10.29 7.23 1.07
N VAL A 70 -10.73 8.27 1.79
CA VAL A 70 -11.87 9.12 1.36
C VAL A 70 -11.55 9.80 0.03
N ILE A 71 -10.34 10.35 -0.12
CA ILE A 71 -9.91 10.97 -1.39
C ILE A 71 -9.89 9.94 -2.53
N ALA A 72 -9.29 8.76 -2.29
CA ALA A 72 -9.26 7.67 -3.26
C ALA A 72 -10.67 7.18 -3.63
N PHE A 73 -11.58 7.15 -2.65
CA PHE A 73 -12.97 6.78 -2.85
C PHE A 73 -13.70 7.79 -3.75
N VAL A 74 -13.50 9.10 -3.52
CA VAL A 74 -14.06 10.15 -4.38
C VAL A 74 -13.49 10.05 -5.81
N LEU A 75 -12.17 9.87 -5.95
CA LEU A 75 -11.54 9.69 -7.26
C LEU A 75 -12.00 8.42 -7.99
N SER A 76 -12.39 7.37 -7.25
CA SER A 76 -12.91 6.13 -7.82
C SER A 76 -14.14 6.35 -8.70
N PHE A 77 -15.02 7.30 -8.34
CA PHE A 77 -16.18 7.65 -9.17
C PHE A 77 -15.79 8.25 -10.53
N PHE A 78 -14.60 8.84 -10.64
CA PHE A 78 -14.08 9.46 -11.87
C PHE A 78 -13.28 8.49 -12.74
N ILE A 79 -12.96 7.28 -12.25
CA ILE A 79 -12.26 6.26 -13.03
C ILE A 79 -13.25 5.61 -14.02
N ARG A 80 -13.35 6.19 -15.22
CA ARG A 80 -14.06 5.59 -16.35
C ARG A 80 -13.36 4.30 -16.76
N ARG A 81 -14.11 3.21 -16.97
CA ARG A 81 -13.58 1.88 -17.32
C ARG A 81 -12.59 1.98 -18.49
N VAL A 82 -11.30 1.81 -18.19
CA VAL A 82 -10.27 1.57 -19.19
C VAL A 82 -10.36 0.10 -19.59
N GLU A 83 -11.06 -0.18 -20.68
CA GLU A 83 -11.10 -1.52 -21.26
C GLU A 83 -9.66 -2.00 -21.53
N PRO A 84 -9.24 -3.14 -20.96
CA PRO A 84 -7.95 -3.72 -21.29
C PRO A 84 -7.95 -4.05 -22.78
N LYS A 85 -7.18 -3.32 -23.58
CA LYS A 85 -7.01 -3.64 -25.00
C LYS A 85 -6.52 -5.08 -25.12
N GLU A 86 -7.28 -5.91 -25.83
CA GLU A 86 -6.99 -7.33 -26.02
C GLU A 86 -5.52 -7.53 -26.42
N ASN A 87 -4.81 -8.33 -25.62
CA ASN A 87 -3.40 -8.64 -25.85
C ASN A 87 -3.25 -9.33 -27.22
N ARG A 88 -2.80 -8.59 -28.24
CA ARG A 88 -2.52 -9.09 -29.61
C ARG A 88 -1.60 -10.32 -29.64
N ILE A 89 -0.82 -10.54 -28.58
CA ILE A 89 0.07 -11.70 -28.43
C ILE A 89 -0.72 -13.00 -28.24
N THR A 90 -1.80 -13.00 -27.46
CA THR A 90 -2.63 -14.20 -27.22
C THR A 90 -3.40 -14.63 -28.48
N ASN A 91 -3.87 -13.66 -29.26
CA ASN A 91 -4.64 -13.95 -30.48
C ASN A 91 -3.75 -14.59 -31.58
N ARG A 92 -2.48 -14.17 -31.68
CA ARG A 92 -1.51 -14.75 -32.63
C ARG A 92 -1.20 -16.23 -32.35
N ILE A 93 -1.29 -16.67 -31.09
CA ILE A 93 -1.08 -18.08 -30.71
C ILE A 93 -2.34 -18.90 -31.02
N ARG A 94 -3.54 -18.34 -30.80
CA ARG A 94 -4.82 -19.01 -31.15
C ARG A 94 -4.95 -19.27 -32.64
N THR A 95 -4.58 -18.32 -33.50
CA THR A 95 -4.67 -18.52 -34.96
C THR A 95 -3.66 -19.53 -35.49
N ARG A 96 -2.48 -19.65 -34.86
CA ARG A 96 -1.45 -20.62 -35.25
C ARG A 96 -1.76 -22.06 -34.85
N LYS A 97 -2.62 -22.25 -33.85
CA LYS A 97 -2.97 -23.57 -33.31
C LYS A 97 -4.27 -24.14 -33.90
N LYS A 98 -4.70 -23.67 -35.08
CA LYS A 98 -5.76 -24.35 -35.83
C LYS A 98 -5.10 -25.55 -36.51
N PRO A 99 -5.31 -26.81 -36.05
CA PRO A 99 -4.82 -27.96 -36.80
C PRO A 99 -5.44 -27.88 -38.19
N ILE A 100 -4.58 -27.93 -39.21
CA ILE A 100 -5.00 -28.10 -40.59
C ILE A 100 -5.82 -29.39 -40.58
N ALA A 101 -7.14 -29.25 -40.75
CA ALA A 101 -8.03 -30.37 -40.86
C ALA A 101 -7.50 -31.25 -42.00
N ASP A 102 -6.96 -32.39 -41.62
CA ASP A 102 -6.53 -33.47 -42.49
C ASP A 102 -7.79 -34.03 -43.15
N GLY A 103 -8.24 -33.32 -44.19
CA GLY A 103 -9.49 -33.54 -44.90
C GLY A 103 -9.28 -33.69 -46.39
N ASN A 104 -8.05 -33.97 -46.84
CA ASN A 104 -7.78 -34.29 -48.24
C ASN A 104 -6.49 -35.09 -48.45
N LEU A 105 -6.32 -36.20 -47.73
CA LEU A 105 -5.74 -37.40 -48.37
C LEU A 105 -6.89 -38.27 -48.86
N ALA A 106 -7.64 -37.74 -49.83
CA ALA A 106 -8.40 -38.55 -50.78
C ALA A 106 -7.43 -39.56 -51.42
N LYS A 107 -7.77 -40.85 -51.34
CA LYS A 107 -8.10 -41.67 -52.52
C LYS A 107 -7.00 -41.79 -53.56
#